data_AF-A0A1E5VUC2-F1
#
_entry.id   AF-A0A1E5VUC2-F1
#
_cell.length_a   1.000
_cell.length_b   1.000
_cell.length_c   1.000
_cell.angle_alpha   90.00
_cell.angle_beta   90.00
_cell.angle_gamma   90.00
#
_symmetry.space_group_name_H-M   'P 1'
#
loop_
_entity.id
_entity.type
_entity.pdbx_description
1 polymer ?
#
loop_
_entity_poly.entity_id
_entity_poly.type
_entity_poly.pdbx_seq_one_letter_code
_entity_poly.pdbx_strand_id
1 'polypeptide(L)'
;MLTRLAPPLTGAIPHALRGICTATSQPSKPPPEPLSLSELDAKSALLPRLLSAGHVLAAGHLLSAALLLPGSLERLPLPALAAHLALLSTLSLAFALLTALRHHPARPSPLPLASPLLDGLLSRRRARDAASVMRWLCRTDSPRRPDAATYAATVAGLCRLEDPKGALAVLHRRVAGLT
;
A
#
# COMPACT_ATOMS: atom_id res chain seq x y z
N MET A 1 59.49 -26.91 -2.49
CA MET A 1 60.54 -27.51 -3.34
C MET A 1 59.89 -28.63 -4.14
N LEU A 2 59.47 -28.35 -5.37
CA LEU A 2 60.15 -28.66 -6.65
C LEU A 2 59.94 -30.10 -7.13
N THR A 3 59.12 -30.26 -8.18
CA THR A 3 59.35 -31.10 -9.37
C THR A 3 58.45 -30.53 -10.49
N ARG A 4 58.93 -29.61 -11.33
CA ARG A 4 59.46 -29.85 -12.69
C ARG A 4 58.85 -31.07 -13.41
N LEU A 5 58.19 -30.83 -14.54
CA LEU A 5 58.67 -31.30 -15.85
C LEU A 5 58.01 -30.49 -16.99
N ALA A 6 58.82 -30.16 -18.00
CA ALA A 6 58.50 -29.30 -19.14
C ALA A 6 58.38 -30.15 -20.44
N PRO A 7 58.46 -29.57 -21.67
CA PRO A 7 57.47 -29.58 -22.75
C PRO A 7 57.85 -30.58 -23.89
N PRO A 8 57.27 -30.54 -25.12
CA PRO A 8 57.86 -29.68 -26.16
C PRO A 8 56.95 -29.18 -27.33
N LEU A 9 57.34 -27.99 -27.85
CA LEU A 9 57.54 -27.58 -29.25
C LEU A 9 56.40 -27.48 -30.28
N THR A 10 56.67 -26.58 -31.25
CA THR A 10 56.03 -26.26 -32.53
C THR A 10 54.84 -25.30 -32.47
N GLY A 11 54.75 -24.21 -33.23
CA GLY A 11 55.59 -23.65 -34.29
C GLY A 11 54.82 -22.51 -34.96
N ALA A 12 55.55 -21.61 -35.62
CA ALA A 12 55.12 -20.72 -36.71
C ALA A 12 54.01 -19.65 -36.47
N ILE A 13 54.41 -18.39 -36.72
CA ILE A 13 53.55 -17.24 -37.07
C ILE A 13 53.16 -17.40 -38.56
N PRO A 14 51.93 -17.04 -39.01
CA PRO A 14 51.76 -15.72 -39.63
C PRO A 14 50.39 -15.04 -39.43
N HIS A 15 50.39 -13.78 -39.85
CA HIS A 15 49.37 -12.75 -39.81
C HIS A 15 48.01 -13.08 -40.45
N ALA A 16 47.00 -12.37 -39.91
CA ALA A 16 45.81 -11.85 -40.57
C ALA A 16 44.85 -12.83 -41.27
N LEU A 17 43.60 -12.86 -40.81
CA LEU A 17 42.48 -12.36 -41.61
C LEU A 17 41.25 -12.09 -40.74
N ARG A 18 40.64 -10.97 -41.09
CA ARG A 18 39.48 -10.28 -40.53
C ARG A 18 38.24 -11.18 -40.60
N GLY A 19 37.66 -11.51 -39.46
CA GLY A 19 36.37 -12.21 -39.36
C GLY A 19 35.55 -11.61 -38.23
N ILE A 20 34.62 -10.73 -38.60
CA ILE A 20 33.67 -10.10 -37.68
C ILE A 20 32.63 -11.15 -37.32
N CYS A 21 32.69 -11.69 -36.10
CA CYS A 21 31.62 -12.52 -35.55
C CYS A 21 31.06 -11.81 -34.32
N THR A 22 29.84 -11.32 -34.53
CA THR A 22 28.96 -10.63 -33.59
C THR A 22 28.84 -11.38 -32.28
N ALA A 23 29.10 -10.67 -31.18
CA ALA A 23 28.77 -11.12 -29.84
C ALA A 23 27.27 -11.43 -29.76
N THR A 24 26.92 -12.69 -29.50
CA THR A 24 25.58 -13.09 -29.10
C THR A 24 25.28 -12.42 -27.77
N SER A 25 24.57 -11.30 -27.83
CA SER A 25 23.97 -10.65 -26.68
C SER A 25 22.81 -11.52 -26.20
N GLN A 26 22.89 -11.95 -24.96
CA GLN A 26 21.77 -12.55 -24.24
C GLN A 26 20.60 -11.54 -24.24
N PRO A 27 19.37 -11.95 -24.58
CA PRO A 27 18.22 -11.06 -24.41
C PRO A 27 17.99 -10.88 -22.91
N SER A 28 18.22 -9.65 -22.44
CA SER A 28 17.86 -9.26 -21.09
C SER A 28 16.35 -9.43 -20.92
N LYS A 29 15.96 -10.16 -19.88
CA LYS A 29 14.57 -10.21 -19.44
C LYS A 29 14.11 -8.77 -19.19
N PRO A 30 13.06 -8.28 -19.86
CA PRO A 30 12.61 -6.91 -19.66
C PRO A 30 12.21 -6.70 -18.19
N PRO A 31 12.45 -5.50 -17.63
CA PRO A 31 11.98 -5.15 -16.30
C PRO A 31 10.44 -5.30 -16.24
N PRO A 32 9.86 -5.66 -15.09
CA PRO A 32 8.42 -5.88 -14.97
C PRO A 32 7.66 -4.67 -15.47
N GLU A 33 6.87 -4.88 -16.51
CA GLU A 33 6.08 -3.88 -17.21
C GLU A 33 5.11 -3.21 -16.21
N PRO A 34 5.04 -1.86 -16.16
CA PRO A 34 4.07 -1.18 -15.33
C PRO A 34 2.66 -1.58 -15.79
N LEU A 35 1.87 -2.12 -14.87
CA LEU A 35 0.51 -2.61 -15.13
C LEU A 35 -0.30 -1.57 -15.91
N SER A 36 -0.88 -1.99 -17.03
CA SER A 36 -1.64 -1.09 -17.91
C SER A 36 -2.84 -0.48 -17.18
N LEU A 37 -3.15 0.79 -17.49
CA LEU A 37 -4.16 1.60 -16.80
C LEU A 37 -5.55 0.92 -16.72
N SER A 38 -5.94 0.22 -17.79
CA SER A 38 -7.20 -0.52 -17.91
C SER A 38 -7.26 -1.76 -17.00
N GLU A 39 -6.12 -2.42 -16.79
CA GLU A 39 -6.04 -3.55 -15.87
C GLU A 39 -6.19 -3.13 -14.41
N LEU A 40 -5.69 -1.94 -14.04
CA LEU A 40 -5.77 -1.46 -12.66
C LEU A 40 -7.22 -1.11 -12.28
N ASP A 41 -7.98 -0.50 -13.20
CA ASP A 41 -9.40 -0.20 -13.00
C ASP A 41 -10.22 -1.50 -12.87
N ALA A 42 -9.98 -2.48 -13.76
CA ALA A 42 -10.59 -3.80 -13.67
C ALA A 42 -10.23 -4.53 -12.36
N LYS A 43 -8.98 -4.43 -11.91
CA LYS A 43 -8.47 -5.01 -10.66
C LYS A 43 -9.05 -4.30 -9.42
N SER A 44 -9.25 -2.98 -9.46
CA SER A 44 -9.80 -2.21 -8.35
C SER A 44 -11.28 -2.52 -8.08
N ALA A 45 -12.05 -2.83 -9.14
CA ALA A 45 -13.43 -3.34 -9.04
C ALA A 45 -13.53 -4.72 -8.39
N LEU A 46 -12.41 -5.48 -8.31
CA LEU A 46 -12.35 -6.76 -7.60
C LEU A 46 -12.21 -6.60 -6.09
N LEU A 47 -11.82 -5.43 -5.56
CA LEU A 47 -11.59 -5.26 -4.12
C LEU A 47 -12.83 -5.62 -3.27
N PRO A 48 -14.04 -5.12 -3.57
CA PRO A 48 -15.23 -5.51 -2.81
C PRO A 48 -15.55 -7.01 -2.92
N ARG A 49 -15.29 -7.62 -4.09
CA ARG A 49 -15.52 -9.05 -4.33
C ARG A 49 -14.51 -9.93 -3.60
N LEU A 50 -13.23 -9.55 -3.59
CA LEU A 50 -12.16 -10.23 -2.86
C LEU A 50 -12.38 -10.17 -1.35
N LEU A 51 -12.85 -9.04 -0.84
CA LEU A 51 -13.22 -8.90 0.58
C LEU A 51 -14.42 -9.78 0.93
N SER A 52 -15.43 -9.83 0.06
CA SER A 52 -16.61 -10.70 0.23
C SER A 52 -16.26 -12.20 0.13
N ALA A 53 -15.24 -12.54 -0.66
CA ALA A 53 -14.69 -13.89 -0.79
C ALA A 53 -13.66 -14.23 0.31
N GLY A 54 -13.37 -13.33 1.26
CA GLY A 54 -12.42 -13.56 2.36
C GLY A 54 -10.94 -13.44 1.98
N HIS A 55 -10.60 -13.06 0.74
CA HIS A 55 -9.22 -12.90 0.25
C HIS A 55 -8.59 -11.56 0.68
N VAL A 56 -8.54 -11.33 1.99
CA VAL A 56 -8.09 -10.06 2.59
C VAL A 56 -6.62 -9.74 2.27
N LEU A 57 -5.74 -10.76 2.23
CA LEU A 57 -4.32 -10.55 1.93
C LEU A 57 -4.12 -10.04 0.49
N ALA A 58 -4.80 -10.66 -0.48
CA ALA A 58 -4.77 -10.25 -1.88
C ALA A 58 -5.35 -8.84 -2.05
N ALA A 59 -6.46 -8.54 -1.38
CA ALA A 59 -7.04 -7.20 -1.36
C ALA A 59 -6.09 -6.17 -0.75
N GLY A 60 -5.37 -6.53 0.31
CA GLY A 60 -4.35 -5.70 0.95
C GLY A 60 -3.15 -5.42 0.03
N HIS A 61 -2.66 -6.42 -0.70
CA HIS A 61 -1.58 -6.25 -1.67
C HIS A 61 -2.01 -5.36 -2.85
N LEU A 62 -3.22 -5.55 -3.38
CA LEU A 62 -3.77 -4.74 -4.46
C LEU A 62 -3.95 -3.29 -4.01
N LEU A 63 -4.50 -3.08 -2.83
CA LEU A 63 -4.61 -1.75 -2.22
C LEU A 63 -3.24 -1.12 -1.99
N SER A 64 -2.25 -1.88 -1.51
CA SER A 64 -0.88 -1.38 -1.29
C SER A 64 -0.22 -0.98 -2.60
N ALA A 65 -0.31 -1.85 -3.62
CA ALA A 65 0.21 -1.57 -4.95
C ALA A 65 -0.43 -0.31 -5.53
N ALA A 66 -1.75 -0.19 -5.43
CA ALA A 66 -2.45 1.01 -5.82
C ALA A 66 -1.88 2.25 -5.10
N LEU A 67 -1.86 2.29 -3.77
CA LEU A 67 -1.38 3.44 -3.01
C LEU A 67 0.07 3.87 -3.30
N LEU A 68 0.90 2.95 -3.81
CA LEU A 68 2.31 3.22 -4.14
C LEU A 68 2.52 3.66 -5.60
N LEU A 69 1.56 3.41 -6.50
CA LEU A 69 1.66 3.80 -7.90
C LEU A 69 1.35 5.30 -8.07
N PRO A 70 2.22 6.09 -8.72
CA PRO A 70 1.97 7.50 -8.98
C PRO A 70 0.73 7.69 -9.87
N GLY A 71 -0.16 8.60 -9.46
CA GLY A 71 -1.40 8.90 -10.18
C GLY A 71 -2.55 7.90 -9.96
N SER A 72 -2.40 6.92 -9.05
CA SER A 72 -3.47 5.95 -8.77
C SER A 72 -4.57 6.50 -7.85
N LEU A 73 -4.27 7.49 -6.99
CA LEU A 73 -5.22 7.97 -5.99
C LEU A 73 -6.45 8.63 -6.61
N GLU A 74 -6.33 9.18 -7.81
CA GLU A 74 -7.46 9.74 -8.57
C GLU A 74 -8.30 8.66 -9.27
N ARG A 75 -7.73 7.46 -9.49
CA ARG A 75 -8.38 6.39 -10.28
C ARG A 75 -8.86 5.23 -9.41
N LEU A 76 -8.33 5.10 -8.21
CA LEU A 76 -8.78 4.09 -7.27
C LEU A 76 -10.13 4.51 -6.67
N PRO A 77 -11.15 3.65 -6.65
CA PRO A 77 -12.42 3.94 -6.01
C PRO A 77 -12.30 3.88 -4.47
N LEU A 78 -11.28 4.50 -3.87
CA LEU A 78 -11.05 4.57 -2.43
C LEU A 78 -12.27 5.12 -1.67
N PRO A 79 -12.96 6.18 -2.14
CA PRO A 79 -14.20 6.62 -1.51
C PRO A 79 -15.31 5.57 -1.57
N ALA A 80 -15.45 4.85 -2.69
CA ALA A 80 -16.49 3.82 -2.83
C ALA A 80 -16.16 2.57 -1.99
N LEU A 81 -14.88 2.17 -1.92
CA LEU A 81 -14.41 1.11 -1.04
C LEU A 81 -14.62 1.49 0.42
N ALA A 82 -14.28 2.71 0.81
CA ALA A 82 -14.51 3.23 2.15
C ALA A 82 -16.01 3.28 2.49
N ALA A 83 -16.86 3.72 1.57
CA ALA A 83 -18.31 3.71 1.71
C ALA A 83 -18.86 2.29 1.86
N HIS A 84 -18.33 1.33 1.08
CA HIS A 84 -18.67 -0.09 1.21
C HIS A 84 -18.25 -0.65 2.58
N LEU A 85 -17.03 -0.37 3.03
CA LEU A 85 -16.57 -0.77 4.37
C LEU A 85 -17.42 -0.12 5.48
N ALA A 86 -17.87 1.12 5.29
CA ALA A 86 -18.78 1.79 6.22
C ALA A 86 -20.22 1.25 6.18
N LEU A 87 -20.63 0.59 5.09
CA LEU A 87 -21.89 -0.16 4.98
C LEU A 87 -21.85 -1.47 5.77
N LEU A 88 -20.69 -2.11 5.89
CA LEU A 88 -20.57 -3.37 6.61
C LEU A 88 -20.85 -3.18 8.10
N SER A 89 -21.57 -4.13 8.69
CA SER A 89 -21.88 -4.14 10.13
C SER A 89 -20.62 -4.23 10.99
N THR A 90 -19.56 -4.86 10.48
CA THR A 90 -18.28 -5.06 11.18
C THR A 90 -17.16 -4.26 10.53
N LEU A 91 -16.24 -3.76 11.35
CA LEU A 91 -15.00 -3.14 10.88
C LEU A 91 -13.87 -4.15 10.63
N SER A 92 -14.14 -5.45 10.73
CA SER A 92 -13.12 -6.50 10.62
C SER A 92 -12.34 -6.40 9.31
N LEU A 93 -13.05 -6.22 8.18
CA LEU A 93 -12.42 -6.06 6.86
C LEU A 93 -11.64 -4.75 6.75
N ALA A 94 -12.17 -3.65 7.28
CA ALA A 94 -11.47 -2.37 7.30
C ALA A 94 -10.16 -2.45 8.10
N PHE A 95 -10.20 -3.03 9.30
CA PHE A 95 -9.00 -3.20 10.13
C PHE A 95 -8.01 -4.18 9.54
N ALA A 96 -8.48 -5.21 8.84
CA ALA A 96 -7.60 -6.18 8.21
C ALA A 96 -6.87 -5.57 7.01
N LEU A 97 -7.54 -4.72 6.21
CA LEU A 97 -6.88 -3.93 5.16
C LEU A 97 -5.87 -2.94 5.72
N LEU A 98 -6.26 -2.15 6.71
CA LEU A 98 -5.35 -1.22 7.38
C LEU A 98 -4.13 -1.95 7.96
N THR A 99 -4.36 -3.12 8.55
CA THR A 99 -3.32 -4.02 9.06
C THR A 99 -2.41 -4.57 7.95
N ALA A 100 -2.95 -4.88 6.78
CA ALA A 100 -2.14 -5.26 5.63
C ALA A 100 -1.22 -4.12 5.18
N LEU A 101 -1.73 -2.88 5.12
CA LEU A 101 -0.90 -1.69 4.81
C LEU A 101 0.23 -1.49 5.83
N ARG A 102 -0.06 -1.72 7.12
CA ARG A 102 0.95 -1.64 8.19
C ARG A 102 2.11 -2.62 8.00
N HIS A 103 1.81 -3.86 7.62
CA HIS A 103 2.82 -4.90 7.49
C HIS A 103 3.47 -4.96 6.10
N HIS A 104 2.99 -4.17 5.15
CA HIS A 104 3.58 -4.07 3.83
C HIS A 104 5.00 -3.47 3.93
N PRO A 105 6.01 -4.00 3.19
CA PRO A 105 7.40 -3.55 3.30
C PRO A 105 7.56 -2.05 2.99
N ALA A 106 6.82 -1.54 2.01
CA ALA A 106 6.84 -0.12 1.64
C ALA A 106 5.97 0.79 2.54
N ARG A 107 5.22 0.22 3.50
CA ARG A 107 4.36 0.93 4.46
C ARG A 107 3.60 2.13 3.84
N PRO A 108 2.71 1.88 2.85
CA PRO A 108 1.92 2.94 2.24
C PRO A 108 1.05 3.67 3.27
N SER A 109 0.80 4.95 3.01
CA SER A 109 -0.06 5.77 3.89
C SER A 109 -1.48 5.20 3.95
N PRO A 110 -2.05 4.96 5.15
CA PRO A 110 -3.44 4.52 5.30
C PRO A 110 -4.47 5.63 5.08
N LEU A 111 -4.05 6.91 5.06
CA LEU A 111 -4.96 8.06 5.03
C LEU A 111 -5.92 8.09 3.83
N PRO A 112 -5.49 7.77 2.59
CA PRO A 112 -6.40 7.80 1.44
C PRO A 112 -7.59 6.83 1.55
N LEU A 113 -7.46 5.75 2.33
CA LEU A 113 -8.58 4.86 2.66
C LEU A 113 -9.30 5.30 3.94
N ALA A 114 -8.55 5.70 4.97
CA ALA A 114 -9.10 5.95 6.30
C ALA A 114 -9.91 7.24 6.39
N SER A 115 -9.52 8.32 5.70
CA SER A 115 -10.24 9.59 5.72
C SER A 115 -11.67 9.47 5.16
N PRO A 116 -11.91 8.90 3.96
CA PRO A 116 -13.28 8.69 3.48
C PRO A 116 -14.04 7.63 4.30
N LEU A 117 -13.35 6.66 4.92
CA LEU A 117 -13.98 5.67 5.80
C LEU A 117 -14.53 6.35 7.07
N LEU A 118 -13.75 7.25 7.68
CA LEU A 118 -14.18 8.03 8.84
C LEU A 118 -15.40 8.88 8.50
N ASP A 119 -15.38 9.56 7.36
CA ASP A 119 -16.52 10.37 6.91
C ASP A 119 -17.78 9.53 6.69
N GLY A 120 -17.65 8.37 6.04
CA GLY A 120 -18.75 7.43 5.85
C GLY A 120 -19.31 6.88 7.16
N LEU A 121 -18.46 6.56 8.14
CA LEU A 121 -18.88 6.09 9.47
C LEU A 121 -19.61 7.19 10.26
N LEU A 122 -19.09 8.40 10.25
CA LEU A 122 -19.69 9.55 10.94
C LEU A 122 -21.04 9.94 10.34
N SER A 123 -21.15 9.94 9.01
CA SER A 123 -22.40 10.18 8.29
C SER A 123 -23.49 9.15 8.63
N ARG A 124 -23.08 7.93 8.98
CA ARG A 124 -23.97 6.83 9.42
C ARG A 124 -24.19 6.79 10.94
N ARG A 125 -23.78 7.84 11.66
CA ARG A 125 -23.84 7.92 13.13
C ARG A 125 -23.07 6.82 13.87
N ARG A 126 -22.08 6.19 13.23
CA ARG A 126 -21.24 5.14 13.84
C ARG A 126 -20.04 5.73 14.58
N ALA A 127 -20.30 6.61 15.56
CA ALA A 127 -19.28 7.35 16.31
C ALA A 127 -18.20 6.44 16.94
N ARG A 128 -18.61 5.33 17.56
CA ARG A 128 -17.71 4.37 18.20
C ARG A 128 -16.74 3.70 17.21
N ASP A 129 -17.22 3.43 16.01
CA ASP A 129 -16.45 2.81 14.92
C ASP A 129 -15.46 3.82 14.34
N ALA A 130 -15.90 5.06 14.10
CA ALA A 130 -15.01 6.14 13.68
C ALA A 130 -13.89 6.38 14.72
N ALA A 131 -14.23 6.39 16.01
CA ALA A 131 -13.24 6.49 17.08
C ALA A 131 -12.27 5.28 17.10
N SER A 132 -12.72 4.09 16.72
CA SER A 132 -11.87 2.90 16.59
C SER A 132 -10.87 3.02 15.44
N VAL A 133 -11.30 3.54 14.29
CA VAL A 133 -10.42 3.83 13.15
C VAL A 133 -9.39 4.89 13.52
N MET A 134 -9.79 5.97 14.20
CA MET A 134 -8.83 6.97 14.72
C MET A 134 -7.84 6.37 15.71
N ARG A 135 -8.29 5.52 16.65
CA ARG A 135 -7.40 4.81 17.57
C ARG A 135 -6.35 3.99 16.82
N TRP A 136 -6.74 3.32 15.74
CA TRP A 136 -5.83 2.54 14.90
C TRP A 136 -4.78 3.44 14.23
N LEU A 137 -5.19 4.57 13.64
CA LEU A 137 -4.27 5.52 13.00
C LEU A 137 -3.30 6.18 14.00
N CYS A 138 -3.74 6.32 15.25
CA CYS A 138 -2.93 6.88 16.33
C CYS A 138 -2.02 5.84 17.02
N ARG A 139 -1.87 4.63 16.50
CA ARG A 139 -0.88 3.68 17.04
C ARG A 139 0.55 4.10 16.67
N THR A 140 1.51 3.65 17.47
CA THR A 140 2.95 3.92 17.25
C THR A 140 3.48 3.21 16.00
N ASP A 141 2.87 2.09 15.62
CA ASP A 141 3.23 1.27 14.47
C ASP A 141 2.47 1.64 13.18
N SER A 142 1.60 2.66 13.22
CA SER A 142 0.89 3.13 12.04
C SER A 142 1.87 3.72 11.01
N PRO A 143 1.76 3.38 9.70
CA PRO A 143 2.64 3.94 8.66
C PRO A 143 2.64 5.46 8.59
N ARG A 144 1.48 6.08 8.88
CA ARG A 144 1.30 7.53 8.88
C ARG A 144 0.29 7.93 9.95
N ARG A 145 0.59 9.03 10.65
CA ARG A 145 -0.34 9.66 11.59
C ARG A 145 -1.47 10.40 10.85
N PRO A 146 -2.66 10.53 11.44
CA PRO A 146 -3.69 11.43 10.92
C PRO A 146 -3.15 12.85 10.77
N ASP A 147 -3.49 13.49 9.66
CA ASP A 147 -3.18 14.90 9.44
C ASP A 147 -4.17 15.82 10.18
N ALA A 148 -3.88 17.12 10.19
CA ALA A 148 -4.70 18.10 10.87
C ALA A 148 -6.15 18.10 10.38
N ALA A 149 -6.36 17.89 9.06
CA ALA A 149 -7.67 17.81 8.43
C ALA A 149 -8.47 16.60 8.93
N THR A 150 -7.86 15.41 8.96
CA THR A 150 -8.50 14.18 9.45
C THR A 150 -8.89 14.29 10.93
N TYR A 151 -8.02 14.87 11.76
CA TYR A 151 -8.36 15.16 13.15
C TYR A 151 -9.55 16.13 13.28
N ALA A 152 -9.51 17.25 12.57
CA ALA A 152 -10.55 18.27 12.63
C ALA A 152 -11.91 17.71 12.16
N ALA A 153 -11.93 17.01 11.02
CA ALA A 153 -13.14 16.39 10.48
C ALA A 153 -13.74 15.36 11.45
N THR A 154 -12.89 14.53 12.06
CA THR A 154 -13.37 13.49 12.99
C THR A 154 -13.89 14.08 14.29
N VAL A 155 -13.18 15.05 14.88
CA VAL A 155 -13.61 15.75 16.10
C VAL A 155 -14.94 16.46 15.86
N ALA A 156 -15.04 17.21 14.76
CA ALA A 156 -16.27 17.89 14.39
C ALA A 156 -17.44 16.90 14.19
N GLY A 157 -17.19 15.77 13.52
CA GLY A 157 -18.19 14.73 13.34
C GLY A 157 -18.66 14.09 14.65
N LEU A 158 -17.75 13.79 15.57
CA LEU A 158 -18.09 13.22 16.88
C LEU A 158 -18.89 14.21 17.74
N CYS A 159 -18.53 15.49 17.73
CA CYS A 159 -19.31 16.53 18.40
C CYS A 159 -20.73 16.64 17.84
N ARG A 160 -20.91 16.57 16.51
CA ARG A 160 -22.25 16.56 15.87
C ARG A 160 -23.09 15.34 16.23
N LEU A 161 -22.46 14.25 16.64
CA LEU A 161 -23.12 13.01 17.08
C LEU A 161 -23.31 12.95 18.60
N GLU A 162 -23.10 14.07 19.29
CA GLU A 162 -23.20 14.17 20.76
C GLU A 162 -22.28 13.17 21.49
N ASP A 163 -21.11 12.85 20.90
CA ASP A 163 -20.05 12.05 21.52
C ASP A 163 -18.83 12.90 21.90
N PRO A 164 -18.95 13.82 22.88
CA PRO A 164 -17.84 14.67 23.31
C PRO A 164 -16.70 13.87 23.94
N LYS A 165 -17.00 12.71 24.53
CA LYS A 165 -15.98 11.80 25.10
C LYS A 165 -15.09 11.24 24.00
N GLY A 166 -15.68 10.78 22.90
CA GLY A 166 -14.94 10.36 21.71
C GLY A 166 -14.11 11.48 21.11
N ALA A 167 -14.69 12.67 20.98
CA ALA A 167 -14.00 13.86 20.45
C ALA A 167 -12.77 14.25 21.29
N LEU A 168 -12.92 14.34 22.62
CA LEU A 168 -11.81 14.61 23.53
C LEU A 168 -10.74 13.52 23.48
N ALA A 169 -11.13 12.25 23.43
CA ALA A 169 -10.18 11.14 23.32
C ALA A 169 -9.34 11.21 22.03
N VAL A 170 -9.90 11.69 20.94
CA VAL A 170 -9.17 11.93 19.68
C VAL A 170 -8.22 13.12 19.81
N LEU A 171 -8.63 14.21 20.45
CA LEU A 171 -7.78 15.38 20.70
C LEU A 171 -6.59 15.07 21.61
N HIS A 172 -6.81 14.35 22.71
CA HIS A 172 -5.72 13.94 23.61
C HIS A 172 -4.65 13.12 22.88
N ARG A 173 -5.03 12.29 21.90
CA ARG A 173 -4.06 11.52 21.09
C ARG A 173 -3.24 12.39 20.14
N ARG A 174 -3.81 13.50 19.65
CA ARG A 174 -3.07 14.47 18.83
C ARG A 174 -2.01 15.17 19.68
N VAL A 175 -2.37 15.60 20.89
CA VAL A 175 -1.46 16.28 21.82
C VAL A 175 -0.35 15.34 22.31
N ALA A 176 -0.70 14.10 22.69
CA ALA A 176 0.27 13.10 23.12
C ALA A 176 1.20 12.61 22.00
N GLY A 177 0.92 12.93 20.73
CA GLY A 177 1.80 12.64 19.59
C GLY A 177 2.74 13.78 19.22
N LEU A 178 2.67 14.92 19.92
CA LEU A 178 3.51 16.11 19.70
C LEU A 178 4.62 16.27 20.76
N THR A 179 4.58 15.43 21.81
CA THR A 179 5.58 15.33 22.88
C THR A 179 6.55 14.20 22.59
#